data_AF-A0A7C5MGC3-F1
#
_entry.id   AF-A0A7C5MGC3-F1
#
_cell.length_a   1.000
_cell.length_b   1.000
_cell.length_c   1.000
_cell.angle_alpha   90.00
_cell.angle_beta   90.00
_cell.angle_gamma   90.00
#
_symmetry.space_group_name_H-M   'P 1'
#
loop_
_entity.id
_entity.type
_entity.pdbx_description
1 polymer ?
#
loop_
_entity_poly.entity_id
_entity_poly.type
_entity_poly.pdbx_seq_one_letter_code
_entity_poly.pdbx_strand_id
1 'polypeptide(L)'
;MTRTFFKSCLVVVGLLAVQAPTSPGEQIEFPCYRNDPRVAVLREFFEALNSPASPLAEDFLYAADRHGLDWRLLPSIAILESGAGREYANNNIFGWDSCRTGFDSVRAGIHYVASRLAGSNLYKDKDLDEKLALYNPNSEYPSRVKWLMERLEARLQSATVPPQPARDYSSILTPKKSPAKMMSESTTTARISITRSLVVFWLLTSAFI
;
A
#
# COMPACT_ATOMS: atom_id res chain seq x y z
N MET A 1 46.38 24.62 84.94
CA MET A 1 45.00 25.06 84.66
C MET A 1 44.88 25.25 83.14
N THR A 2 43.88 24.62 82.53
CA THR A 2 43.96 23.94 81.22
C THR A 2 43.71 24.82 79.99
N ARG A 3 44.53 24.60 78.95
CA ARG A 3 44.41 25.09 77.56
C ARG A 3 43.29 24.34 76.83
N THR A 4 42.50 25.01 76.01
CA THR A 4 41.61 24.35 75.04
C THR A 4 41.91 24.81 73.61
N PHE A 5 42.13 23.79 72.78
CA PHE A 5 42.53 23.81 71.39
C PHE A 5 41.36 24.19 70.47
N PHE A 6 41.58 25.12 69.54
CA PHE A 6 40.74 25.25 68.34
C PHE A 6 41.05 24.09 67.38
N LYS A 7 40.08 23.21 67.17
CA LYS A 7 40.15 22.16 66.15
C LYS A 7 39.58 22.70 64.84
N SER A 8 40.46 23.08 63.92
CA SER A 8 40.11 23.32 62.52
C SER A 8 39.68 22.00 61.89
N CYS A 9 38.42 21.90 61.48
CA CYS A 9 37.90 20.81 60.66
C CYS A 9 37.79 21.33 59.23
N LEU A 10 38.79 21.02 58.40
CA LEU A 10 38.82 21.37 56.98
C LEU A 10 38.13 20.22 56.24
N VAL A 11 36.86 20.40 55.89
CA VAL A 11 36.10 19.43 55.07
C VAL A 11 36.31 19.78 53.61
N VAL A 12 37.16 19.02 52.92
CA VAL A 12 37.31 19.09 51.46
C VAL A 12 36.16 18.30 50.84
N VAL A 13 35.13 19.00 50.38
CA VAL A 13 34.05 18.42 49.57
C VAL A 13 34.58 18.24 48.15
N GLY A 14 34.98 17.01 47.81
CA GLY A 14 35.32 16.64 46.45
C GLY A 14 34.07 16.61 45.57
N LEU A 15 33.91 17.62 44.71
CA LEU A 15 32.87 17.66 43.69
C LEU A 15 33.32 16.77 42.51
N LEU A 16 32.86 15.52 42.48
CA LEU A 16 32.96 14.68 41.28
C LEU A 16 31.98 15.22 40.23
N ALA A 17 32.48 16.00 39.28
CA ALA A 17 31.75 16.35 38.07
C ALA A 17 31.65 15.10 37.20
N VAL A 18 30.55 14.35 37.34
CA VAL A 18 30.16 13.32 36.37
C VAL A 18 29.88 14.04 35.06
N GLN A 19 30.76 13.88 34.08
CA GLN A 19 30.45 14.29 32.72
C GLN A 19 29.36 13.37 32.20
N ALA A 20 28.14 13.90 32.09
CA ALA A 20 27.09 13.22 31.35
C ALA A 20 27.57 13.08 29.89
N PRO A 21 27.39 11.91 29.25
CA PRO A 21 27.68 11.79 27.83
C PRO A 21 26.79 12.77 27.08
N THR A 22 27.38 13.81 26.48
CA THR A 22 26.72 14.62 25.47
C THR A 22 26.47 13.72 24.27
N SER A 23 25.25 13.16 24.21
CA SER A 23 24.75 12.51 23.01
C SER A 23 24.90 13.49 21.85
N PRO A 24 25.65 13.16 20.78
CA PRO A 24 25.63 13.98 19.57
C PRO A 24 24.18 14.07 19.14
N GLY A 25 23.69 15.29 18.90
CA GLY A 25 22.32 15.52 18.46
C GLY A 25 22.03 14.65 17.26
N GLU A 26 21.07 13.74 17.41
CA GLU A 26 20.55 12.93 16.32
C GLU A 26 19.96 13.89 15.30
N GLN A 27 20.71 14.12 14.22
CA GLN A 27 20.20 14.84 13.08
C GLN A 27 19.05 13.98 12.54
N ILE A 28 17.81 14.46 12.66
CA ILE A 28 16.65 13.77 12.09
C ILE A 28 16.85 13.79 10.57
N GLU A 29 17.43 12.71 10.06
CA GLU A 29 17.52 12.45 8.64
C GLU A 29 16.09 12.21 8.17
N PHE A 30 15.52 13.17 7.45
CA PHE A 30 14.22 12.98 6.82
C PHE A 30 14.41 11.95 5.70
N PRO A 31 13.79 10.75 5.80
CA PRO A 31 13.96 9.75 4.75
C PRO A 31 13.43 10.33 3.43
N CYS A 32 14.31 10.38 2.42
CA CYS A 32 13.92 10.77 1.08
C CYS A 32 13.30 9.55 0.40
N TYR A 33 11.97 9.53 0.27
CA TYR A 33 11.24 8.42 -0.37
C TYR A 33 11.27 8.48 -1.90
N ARG A 34 11.97 9.44 -2.50
CA ARG A 34 12.02 9.64 -3.96
C ARG A 34 12.32 8.36 -4.74
N ASN A 35 13.21 7.52 -4.20
CA ASN A 35 13.64 6.28 -4.85
C ASN A 35 13.08 5.02 -4.18
N ASP A 36 12.15 5.16 -3.24
CA ASP A 36 11.52 4.00 -2.59
C ASP A 36 10.50 3.36 -3.56
N PRO A 37 10.66 2.07 -3.92
CA PRO A 37 9.76 1.41 -4.84
C PRO A 37 8.31 1.37 -4.35
N ARG A 38 8.07 1.46 -3.03
CA ARG A 38 6.72 1.53 -2.46
C ARG A 38 5.99 2.80 -2.92
N VAL A 39 6.68 3.94 -3.07
CA VAL A 39 6.06 5.17 -3.57
C VAL A 39 5.61 5.00 -5.01
N ALA A 40 6.44 4.41 -5.87
CA ALA A 40 6.09 4.15 -7.27
C ALA A 40 4.84 3.25 -7.35
N VAL A 41 4.82 2.15 -6.60
CA VAL A 41 3.67 1.23 -6.54
C VAL A 41 2.40 1.95 -6.09
N LEU A 42 2.47 2.77 -5.04
CA LEU A 42 1.30 3.53 -4.56
C LEU A 42 0.80 4.52 -5.61
N ARG A 43 1.72 5.29 -6.20
CA ARG A 43 1.39 6.28 -7.23
C ARG A 43 0.71 5.64 -8.42
N GLU A 44 1.29 4.59 -8.97
CA GLU A 44 0.74 3.85 -10.11
C GLU A 44 -0.63 3.24 -9.80
N PHE A 45 -0.81 2.72 -8.57
CA PHE A 45 -2.10 2.16 -8.16
C PHE A 45 -3.19 3.25 -8.11
N PHE A 46 -2.89 4.41 -7.55
CA PHE A 46 -3.82 5.54 -7.51
C PHE A 46 -4.10 6.11 -8.91
N GLU A 47 -3.10 6.20 -9.77
CA GLU A 47 -3.28 6.62 -11.17
C GLU A 47 -4.19 5.66 -11.95
N ALA A 48 -3.98 4.35 -11.80
CA ALA A 48 -4.84 3.33 -12.41
C ALA A 48 -6.31 3.43 -11.94
N LEU A 49 -6.54 4.03 -10.77
CA LEU A 49 -7.86 4.30 -10.20
C LEU A 49 -8.43 5.67 -10.57
N ASN A 50 -7.71 6.48 -11.36
CA ASN A 50 -7.98 7.90 -11.59
C ASN A 50 -8.19 8.67 -10.28
N SER A 51 -7.41 8.35 -9.26
CA SER A 51 -7.54 8.91 -7.92
C SER A 51 -6.77 10.23 -7.78
N PRO A 52 -7.37 11.28 -7.18
CA PRO A 52 -6.68 12.51 -6.81
C PRO A 52 -5.55 12.34 -5.78
N ALA A 53 -5.43 11.16 -5.16
CA ALA A 53 -4.39 10.86 -4.17
C ALA A 53 -3.05 10.41 -4.79
N SER A 54 -2.95 10.20 -6.12
CA SER A 54 -1.67 9.90 -6.79
C SER A 54 -0.49 10.80 -6.35
N PRO A 55 -0.61 12.15 -6.34
CA PRO A 55 0.48 13.02 -5.90
C PRO A 55 0.81 12.91 -4.41
N LEU A 56 -0.02 12.23 -3.61
CA LEU A 56 0.15 12.05 -2.16
C LEU A 56 0.75 10.68 -1.80
N ALA A 57 1.20 9.88 -2.78
CA ALA A 57 1.78 8.55 -2.53
C ALA A 57 2.92 8.56 -1.50
N GLU A 58 3.78 9.57 -1.54
CA GLU A 58 4.86 9.76 -0.56
C GLU A 58 4.33 10.12 0.83
N ASP A 59 3.27 10.94 0.91
CA ASP A 59 2.63 11.30 2.19
C ASP A 59 2.03 10.06 2.89
N PHE A 60 1.41 9.15 2.12
CA PHE A 60 0.92 7.87 2.65
C PHE A 60 2.03 7.00 3.23
N LEU A 61 3.13 6.85 2.47
CA LEU A 61 4.26 6.03 2.89
C LEU A 61 4.94 6.61 4.12
N TYR A 62 5.21 7.91 4.10
CA TYR A 62 5.83 8.63 5.20
C TYR A 62 4.98 8.55 6.47
N ALA A 63 3.66 8.74 6.36
CA ALA A 63 2.76 8.63 7.51
C ALA A 63 2.76 7.22 8.11
N ALA A 64 2.77 6.18 7.28
CA ALA A 64 2.79 4.81 7.76
C ALA A 64 4.10 4.48 8.49
N ASP A 65 5.24 4.73 7.84
CA ASP A 65 6.57 4.46 8.39
C ASP A 65 6.82 5.24 9.68
N ARG A 66 6.48 6.54 9.70
CA ARG A 66 6.61 7.40 10.89
C ARG A 66 5.85 6.86 12.11
N HIS A 67 4.75 6.16 11.88
CA HIS A 67 3.88 5.64 12.91
C HIS A 67 4.00 4.13 13.11
N GLY A 68 4.98 3.47 12.47
CA GLY A 68 5.18 2.02 12.57
C GLY A 68 3.98 1.21 12.07
N LEU A 69 3.21 1.75 11.13
CA LEU A 69 2.10 1.06 10.48
C LEU A 69 2.59 0.33 9.23
N ASP A 70 1.92 -0.77 8.88
CA ASP A 70 2.10 -1.39 7.58
C ASP A 70 1.79 -0.37 6.46
N TRP A 71 2.75 -0.13 5.57
CA TRP A 71 2.65 0.89 4.51
C TRP A 71 1.44 0.71 3.59
N ARG A 72 0.89 -0.51 3.52
CA ARG A 72 -0.26 -0.87 2.68
C ARG A 72 -1.60 -0.52 3.35
N LEU A 73 -1.62 -0.27 4.66
CA LEU A 73 -2.84 -0.09 5.43
C LEU A 73 -3.61 1.18 5.03
N LEU A 74 -3.00 2.34 5.21
CA LEU A 74 -3.60 3.65 4.90
C LEU A 74 -4.11 3.76 3.45
N PRO A 75 -3.33 3.42 2.41
CA PRO A 75 -3.81 3.49 1.04
C PRO A 75 -4.98 2.52 0.80
N SER A 76 -4.98 1.34 1.40
CA SER A 76 -6.07 0.37 1.26
C SER A 76 -7.37 0.87 1.88
N ILE A 77 -7.32 1.48 3.06
CA ILE A 77 -8.47 2.13 3.69
C ILE A 77 -8.99 3.26 2.79
N ALA A 78 -8.12 4.19 2.37
CA ALA A 78 -8.54 5.31 1.53
C ALA A 78 -9.21 4.86 0.22
N ILE A 79 -8.71 3.79 -0.42
CA ILE A 79 -9.31 3.21 -1.62
C ILE A 79 -10.73 2.71 -1.36
N LEU A 80 -10.97 1.99 -0.26
CA LEU A 80 -12.32 1.47 0.05
C LEU A 80 -13.29 2.56 0.46
N GLU A 81 -12.83 3.58 1.19
CA GLU A 81 -13.68 4.61 1.76
C GLU A 81 -14.13 5.65 0.73
N SER A 82 -13.24 6.03 -0.20
CA SER A 82 -13.50 7.15 -1.11
C SER A 82 -12.98 6.93 -2.52
N GLY A 83 -12.51 5.72 -2.86
CA GLY A 83 -11.73 5.51 -4.07
C GLY A 83 -10.39 6.25 -4.05
N ALA A 84 -9.83 6.45 -2.85
CA ALA A 84 -8.67 7.29 -2.58
C ALA A 84 -8.90 8.74 -3.03
N GLY A 85 -10.01 9.33 -2.59
CA GLY A 85 -10.34 10.73 -2.84
C GLY A 85 -11.09 11.00 -4.14
N ARG A 86 -11.71 9.99 -4.78
CA ARG A 86 -12.66 10.24 -5.86
C ARG A 86 -13.96 10.87 -5.34
N GLU A 87 -14.42 10.43 -4.18
CA GLU A 87 -15.63 10.94 -3.54
C GLU A 87 -15.39 11.14 -2.05
N TYR A 88 -15.28 12.40 -1.61
CA TYR A 88 -15.07 12.76 -0.20
C TYR A 88 -15.58 14.17 0.11
N ALA A 89 -15.74 14.47 1.40
CA ALA A 89 -16.01 15.81 1.91
C ALA A 89 -14.93 16.22 2.92
N ASN A 90 -14.77 17.53 3.14
CA ASN A 90 -13.92 18.09 4.21
C ASN A 90 -12.46 17.61 4.20
N ASN A 91 -11.88 17.33 3.03
CA ASN A 91 -10.52 16.74 2.91
C ASN A 91 -10.34 15.38 3.60
N ASN A 92 -11.45 14.69 3.91
CA ASN A 92 -11.47 13.45 4.67
C ASN A 92 -11.68 12.24 3.75
N ILE A 93 -10.62 11.83 3.07
CA ILE A 93 -10.63 10.69 2.15
C ILE A 93 -10.75 9.32 2.85
N PHE A 94 -10.71 9.30 4.18
CA PHE A 94 -10.77 8.09 5.01
C PHE A 94 -12.17 7.84 5.61
N GLY A 95 -13.13 8.74 5.38
CA GLY A 95 -14.44 8.67 6.06
C GLY A 95 -14.34 8.81 7.58
N TRP A 96 -13.23 9.34 8.11
CA TRP A 96 -12.94 9.36 9.53
C TRP A 96 -14.03 10.09 10.31
N ASP A 97 -14.46 9.52 11.45
CA ASP A 97 -15.56 10.05 12.26
C ASP A 97 -16.85 10.32 11.43
N SER A 98 -17.16 9.39 10.51
CA SER A 98 -18.30 9.51 9.58
C SER A 98 -18.28 10.82 8.78
N CYS A 99 -17.10 11.21 8.27
CA CYS A 99 -16.86 12.45 7.53
C CYS A 99 -17.11 13.76 8.31
N ARG A 100 -17.43 13.71 9.62
CA ARG A 100 -17.67 14.91 10.45
C ARG A 100 -16.39 15.66 10.78
N THR A 101 -15.27 14.96 10.84
CA THR A 101 -13.97 15.61 10.97
C THR A 101 -13.57 16.22 9.63
N GLY A 102 -13.28 17.51 9.64
CA GLY A 102 -12.63 18.19 8.53
C GLY A 102 -11.14 18.39 8.77
N PHE A 103 -10.37 18.31 7.69
CA PHE A 103 -8.92 18.54 7.73
C PHE A 103 -8.55 19.76 6.89
N ASP A 104 -7.47 20.43 7.27
CA ASP A 104 -6.92 21.56 6.52
C ASP A 104 -6.50 21.17 5.09
N SER A 105 -6.11 19.91 4.91
CA SER A 105 -5.78 19.32 3.62
C SER A 105 -5.90 17.79 3.68
N VAL A 106 -5.96 17.13 2.52
CA VAL A 106 -5.96 15.66 2.46
C VAL A 106 -4.69 15.08 3.10
N ARG A 107 -3.53 15.72 2.88
CA ARG A 107 -2.26 15.39 3.55
C ARG A 107 -2.39 15.42 5.07
N ALA A 108 -2.99 16.48 5.63
CA ALA A 108 -3.21 16.58 7.06
C ALA A 108 -4.10 15.43 7.58
N GLY A 109 -5.12 15.05 6.80
CA GLY A 109 -5.96 13.89 7.09
C GLY A 109 -5.19 12.57 7.11
N ILE A 110 -4.30 12.34 6.16
CA ILE A 110 -3.43 11.13 6.10
C ILE A 110 -2.61 11.01 7.39
N HIS A 111 -1.90 12.07 7.77
CA HIS A 111 -1.08 12.06 9.00
C HIS A 111 -1.92 11.93 10.26
N TYR A 112 -3.06 12.63 10.32
CA TYR A 112 -3.96 12.53 11.46
C TYR A 112 -4.47 11.10 11.65
N VAL A 113 -5.05 10.48 10.60
CA VAL A 113 -5.59 9.12 10.69
C VAL A 113 -4.49 8.12 11.03
N ALA A 114 -3.29 8.24 10.44
CA ALA A 114 -2.14 7.42 10.80
C ALA A 114 -1.81 7.51 12.30
N SER A 115 -1.72 8.73 12.85
CA SER A 115 -1.44 8.94 14.27
C SER A 115 -2.50 8.32 15.18
N ARG A 116 -3.79 8.38 14.77
CA ARG A 116 -4.91 7.81 15.53
C ARG A 116 -4.86 6.29 15.54
N LEU A 117 -4.64 5.67 14.38
CA LEU A 117 -4.52 4.22 14.24
C LEU A 117 -3.32 3.67 15.02
N ALA A 118 -2.22 4.41 15.11
CA ALA A 118 -1.05 3.95 15.84
C ALA A 118 -1.13 4.19 17.35
N GLY A 119 -1.55 5.38 17.78
CA GLY A 119 -1.31 5.84 19.16
C GLY A 119 -2.53 6.16 20.01
N SER A 120 -3.75 6.22 19.44
CA SER A 120 -4.92 6.59 20.25
C SER A 120 -5.39 5.43 21.14
N ASN A 121 -5.97 5.72 22.30
CA ASN A 121 -6.48 4.70 23.23
C ASN A 121 -7.43 3.67 22.60
N LEU A 122 -8.14 4.06 21.53
CA LEU A 122 -9.06 3.17 20.81
C LEU A 122 -8.31 2.11 19.98
N TYR A 123 -7.16 2.44 19.41
CA TYR A 123 -6.44 1.61 18.43
C TYR A 123 -5.06 1.13 18.88
N LYS A 124 -4.45 1.78 19.87
CA LYS A 124 -3.16 1.37 20.41
C LYS A 124 -3.27 -0.03 21.01
N ASP A 125 -2.18 -0.79 20.94
CA ASP A 125 -2.08 -2.16 21.47
C ASP A 125 -2.99 -3.19 20.78
N LYS A 126 -3.63 -2.83 19.67
CA LYS A 126 -4.47 -3.72 18.86
C LYS A 126 -3.75 -4.24 17.64
N ASP A 127 -4.05 -5.47 17.27
CA ASP A 127 -3.57 -6.03 16.01
C ASP A 127 -4.35 -5.48 14.80
N LEU A 128 -3.94 -5.88 13.58
CA LEU A 128 -4.56 -5.40 12.36
C LEU A 128 -6.06 -5.73 12.27
N ASP A 129 -6.46 -6.94 12.66
CA ASP A 129 -7.86 -7.38 12.58
C ASP A 129 -8.74 -6.59 13.53
N GLU A 130 -8.29 -6.42 14.77
CA GLU A 130 -8.98 -5.63 15.78
C GLU A 130 -9.11 -4.16 15.35
N LYS A 131 -8.05 -3.56 14.78
CA LYS A 131 -8.11 -2.17 14.28
C LYS A 131 -9.14 -2.04 13.16
N LEU A 132 -9.16 -2.96 12.21
CA LEU A 132 -10.09 -2.89 11.07
C LEU A 132 -11.54 -3.14 11.49
N ALA A 133 -11.78 -4.08 12.40
CA ALA A 133 -13.11 -4.34 12.95
C ALA A 133 -13.65 -3.14 13.76
N LEU A 134 -12.78 -2.40 14.45
CA LEU A 134 -13.16 -1.15 15.13
C LEU A 134 -13.36 0.02 14.15
N TYR A 135 -12.60 0.06 13.06
CA TYR A 135 -12.71 1.10 12.05
C TYR A 135 -14.06 1.07 11.35
N ASN A 136 -14.50 -0.12 10.95
CA ASN A 136 -15.78 -0.34 10.29
C ASN A 136 -16.39 -1.67 10.77
N PRO A 137 -17.59 -1.65 11.39
CA PRO A 137 -18.20 -2.85 11.98
C PRO A 137 -18.74 -3.86 10.95
N ASN A 138 -18.70 -3.54 9.65
CA ASN A 138 -19.03 -4.50 8.61
C ASN A 138 -18.01 -5.66 8.62
N SER A 139 -18.50 -6.89 8.78
CA SER A 139 -17.67 -8.10 8.91
C SER A 139 -16.80 -8.41 7.68
N GLU A 140 -17.16 -7.92 6.50
CA GLU A 140 -16.36 -8.10 5.28
C GLU A 140 -15.23 -7.08 5.14
N TYR A 141 -15.29 -5.97 5.90
CA TYR A 141 -14.37 -4.86 5.77
C TYR A 141 -12.90 -5.25 5.99
N PRO A 142 -12.53 -6.00 7.06
CA PRO A 142 -11.15 -6.41 7.27
C PRO A 142 -10.60 -7.22 6.09
N SER A 143 -11.38 -8.18 5.57
CA SER A 143 -10.98 -9.02 4.44
C SER A 143 -10.75 -8.21 3.16
N ARG A 144 -11.60 -7.20 2.90
CA ARG A 144 -11.46 -6.32 1.72
C ARG A 144 -10.21 -5.44 1.81
N VAL A 145 -9.90 -4.91 3.00
CA VAL A 145 -8.67 -4.14 3.22
C VAL A 145 -7.45 -5.02 3.02
N LYS A 146 -7.41 -6.21 3.63
CA LYS A 146 -6.30 -7.16 3.49
C LYS A 146 -6.08 -7.58 2.03
N TRP A 147 -7.15 -7.81 1.28
CA TRP A 147 -7.06 -8.11 -0.16
C TRP A 147 -6.41 -6.98 -0.97
N LEU A 148 -6.68 -5.71 -0.64
CA LEU A 148 -5.99 -4.58 -1.26
C LEU A 148 -4.52 -4.50 -0.84
N MET A 149 -4.21 -4.78 0.43
CA MET A 149 -2.83 -4.83 0.92
C MET A 149 -2.02 -5.88 0.16
N GLU A 150 -2.56 -7.09 -0.02
CA GLU A 150 -1.93 -8.15 -0.81
C GLU A 150 -1.67 -7.75 -2.27
N ARG A 151 -2.56 -6.97 -2.89
CA ARG A 151 -2.37 -6.46 -4.26
C ARG A 151 -1.29 -5.39 -4.38
N LEU A 152 -1.09 -4.59 -3.34
CA LEU A 152 0.01 -3.64 -3.26
C LEU A 152 1.35 -4.39 -3.10
N GLU A 153 1.36 -5.41 -2.25
CA GLU A 153 2.53 -6.27 -2.05
C GLU A 153 2.92 -7.01 -3.33
N ALA A 154 1.96 -7.64 -4.01
CA ALA A 154 2.23 -8.36 -5.27
C ALA A 154 2.80 -7.43 -6.35
N ARG A 155 2.35 -6.17 -6.40
CA ARG A 155 2.94 -5.16 -7.32
C ARG A 155 4.36 -4.81 -6.93
N LEU A 156 4.65 -4.61 -5.64
CA LEU A 156 6.00 -4.36 -5.16
C LEU A 156 6.94 -5.51 -5.52
N GLN A 157 6.51 -6.75 -5.35
CA GLN A 157 7.27 -7.94 -5.76
C GLN A 157 7.51 -7.94 -7.28
N SER A 158 6.48 -7.67 -8.09
CA SER A 158 6.65 -7.62 -9.55
C SER A 158 7.58 -6.50 -10.05
N ALA A 159 7.63 -5.37 -9.34
CA ALA A 159 8.48 -4.23 -9.68
C ALA A 159 9.95 -4.45 -9.24
N THR A 160 10.17 -5.22 -8.18
CA THR A 160 11.51 -5.49 -7.64
C THR A 160 12.18 -6.73 -8.24
N VAL A 161 11.41 -7.62 -8.84
CA VAL A 161 11.93 -8.79 -9.56
C VAL A 161 12.45 -8.36 -10.94
N PRO A 162 13.76 -8.54 -11.23
CA PRO A 162 14.30 -8.27 -12.56
C PRO A 162 13.53 -9.07 -13.62
N PRO A 163 13.36 -8.54 -14.85
CA PRO A 163 12.74 -9.28 -15.93
C PRO A 163 13.43 -10.65 -16.03
N GLN A 164 12.68 -11.70 -15.72
CA GLN A 164 13.18 -13.05 -15.80
C GLN A 164 13.63 -13.27 -17.24
N PRO A 165 14.84 -13.82 -17.49
CA PRO A 165 15.24 -14.15 -18.84
C PRO A 165 14.14 -15.03 -19.44
N ALA A 166 13.76 -14.73 -20.70
CA ALA A 166 12.73 -15.47 -21.40
C ALA A 166 13.02 -16.96 -21.24
N ARG A 167 12.09 -17.70 -20.61
CA ARG A 167 12.26 -19.13 -20.39
C ARG A 167 12.43 -19.79 -21.76
N ASP A 168 13.54 -20.51 -21.93
CA ASP A 168 13.81 -21.23 -23.16
C ASP A 168 12.89 -22.46 -23.25
N TYR A 169 11.73 -22.28 -23.89
CA TYR A 169 10.75 -23.34 -24.12
C TYR A 169 11.12 -24.26 -25.30
N SER A 170 12.28 -24.07 -25.94
CA SER A 170 12.68 -24.89 -27.10
C SER A 170 12.78 -26.38 -26.76
N SER A 171 13.06 -26.73 -25.50
CA SER A 171 13.08 -28.10 -25.00
C SER A 171 11.69 -28.77 -24.88
N ILE A 172 10.60 -27.99 -24.84
CA ILE A 172 9.21 -28.51 -24.70
C ILE A 172 8.52 -28.60 -26.07
N LEU A 173 9.00 -27.85 -27.06
CA LEU A 173 8.45 -27.82 -28.42
C LEU A 173 8.98 -28.93 -29.34
N THR A 174 9.86 -29.84 -28.87
CA THR A 174 10.22 -31.00 -29.68
C THR A 174 9.04 -31.96 -29.76
N PRO A 175 8.49 -32.25 -30.97
CA PRO A 175 7.42 -33.22 -31.09
C PRO A 175 7.93 -34.58 -30.62
N LYS A 176 7.29 -35.12 -29.58
CA LYS A 176 7.50 -36.51 -29.15
C LYS A 176 7.16 -37.40 -30.34
N LYS A 177 8.17 -38.01 -30.98
CA LYS A 177 8.00 -38.93 -32.10
C LYS A 177 7.15 -40.12 -31.62
N SER A 178 5.85 -40.07 -31.93
CA SER A 178 4.93 -41.18 -31.67
C SER A 178 5.29 -42.33 -32.60
N PRO A 179 5.37 -43.58 -32.10
CA PRO A 179 5.73 -44.72 -32.95
C PRO A 179 4.64 -44.94 -34.01
N ALA A 180 5.07 -44.93 -35.27
CA ALA A 180 4.21 -45.12 -36.43
C ALA A 180 3.43 -46.43 -36.32
N LYS A 181 2.09 -46.34 -36.29
CA LYS A 181 1.20 -47.48 -36.51
C LYS A 181 0.73 -47.45 -37.96
N MET A 182 1.28 -48.39 -38.72
CA MET A 182 0.86 -48.84 -40.04
C MET A 182 -0.62 -49.30 -39.99
N MET A 183 -1.49 -48.75 -40.84
CA MET A 183 -2.67 -49.45 -41.40
C MET A 183 -3.42 -48.59 -42.46
N SER A 184 -3.39 -49.13 -43.68
CA SER A 184 -4.27 -49.06 -44.86
C SER A 184 -5.33 -47.97 -45.04
N GLU A 185 -5.32 -47.43 -46.27
CA GLU A 185 -6.30 -46.57 -46.94
C GLU A 185 -7.72 -47.16 -47.03
N SER A 186 -8.73 -46.28 -46.96
CA SER A 186 -9.93 -46.37 -47.80
C SER A 186 -10.55 -44.99 -47.98
N THR A 187 -10.50 -44.47 -49.20
CA THR A 187 -11.14 -43.25 -49.68
C THR A 187 -12.67 -43.39 -49.78
N THR A 188 -13.42 -42.43 -49.23
CA THR A 188 -14.79 -42.12 -49.65
C THR A 188 -15.00 -40.61 -49.68
N THR A 189 -15.22 -40.11 -50.90
CA THR A 189 -15.57 -38.74 -51.26
C THR A 189 -17.05 -38.47 -51.00
N ALA A 190 -17.38 -37.41 -50.26
CA ALA A 190 -18.71 -36.81 -50.27
C ALA A 190 -18.61 -35.28 -50.27
N ARG A 191 -18.99 -34.66 -51.40
CA ARG A 191 -19.17 -33.22 -51.58
C ARG A 191 -20.43 -32.77 -50.85
N ILE A 192 -20.34 -31.71 -50.05
CA ILE A 192 -21.50 -30.91 -49.66
C ILE A 192 -21.20 -29.44 -49.96
N SER A 193 -22.00 -28.91 -50.88
CA SER A 193 -22.12 -27.51 -51.28
C SER A 193 -22.91 -26.76 -50.22
N ILE A 194 -22.40 -25.62 -49.74
CA ILE A 194 -23.21 -24.63 -49.03
C ILE A 194 -23.02 -23.28 -49.72
N THR A 195 -24.15 -22.83 -50.26
CA THR A 195 -24.39 -21.61 -51.02
C THR A 195 -24.35 -20.37 -50.14
N ARG A 196 -23.71 -19.31 -50.65
CA ARG A 196 -23.81 -17.93 -50.16
C ARG A 196 -25.24 -17.43 -50.34
N SER A 197 -25.80 -16.75 -49.33
CA SER A 197 -26.87 -15.78 -49.56
C SER A 197 -26.54 -14.48 -48.84
N LEU A 198 -26.73 -13.39 -49.58
CA LEU A 198 -26.40 -12.00 -49.32
C LEU A 198 -27.66 -11.25 -48.86
N VAL A 199 -27.44 -10.04 -48.32
CA VAL A 199 -28.41 -8.93 -48.12
C VAL A 199 -29.32 -9.13 -46.89
N VAL A 200 -29.43 -8.22 -45.91
CA VAL A 200 -30.05 -6.89 -46.02
C VAL A 200 -29.48 -5.89 -44.99
N PHE A 201 -29.13 -4.72 -45.54
CA PHE A 201 -28.87 -3.41 -44.92
C PHE A 201 -30.10 -2.88 -44.16
N TRP A 202 -29.90 -2.28 -42.98
CA TRP A 202 -30.79 -1.23 -42.48
C TRP A 202 -29.96 -0.10 -41.85
N LEU A 203 -30.14 1.10 -42.39
CA LEU A 203 -29.59 2.37 -41.94
C LEU A 203 -30.78 3.34 -41.80
N LEU A 204 -30.61 4.31 -40.89
CA LEU A 204 -31.29 5.62 -40.77
C LEU A 204 -32.40 5.80 -39.72
N THR A 205 -31.99 6.51 -38.67
CA THR A 205 -32.51 7.79 -38.12
C THR A 205 -33.94 7.89 -37.60
N SER A 206 -34.05 8.40 -36.37
CA SER A 206 -34.88 9.60 -36.07
C SER A 206 -34.41 10.24 -34.76
N ALA A 207 -34.06 11.52 -34.85
CA ALA A 207 -34.01 12.49 -33.75
C ALA A 207 -35.31 13.30 -33.81
N PHE A 208 -36.01 13.50 -32.71
CA PHE A 208 -36.90 14.65 -32.47
C PHE A 208 -37.33 14.66 -30.99
N ILE A 209 -36.90 15.74 -30.30
CA ILE A 209 -37.36 16.34 -29.01
C ILE A 209 -37.20 15.49 -27.73
#